data_AF-A0A838DAA3-F1
#
_entry.id   AF-A0A838DAA3-F1
#
_cell.length_a   1.000
_cell.length_b   1.000
_cell.length_c   1.000
_cell.angle_alpha   90.00
_cell.angle_beta   90.00
_cell.angle_gamma   90.00
#
_symmetry.space_group_name_H-M   'P 1'
#
loop_
_entity.id
_entity.type
_entity.pdbx_description
1 polymer ?
#
loop_
_entity_poly.entity_id
_entity_poly.type
_entity_poly.pdbx_seq_one_letter_code
_entity_poly.pdbx_strand_id
1 'polypeptide(L)' 'MATAFDNISNYLSTEPTLAPSLTKSLPSTYKCSSTTCDEKSISRCTKCSEYYCYTHVYGHIHSIEHFEILK' A
#
# COMPACT_ATOMS: atom_id res chain seq x y z
N MET A 1 13.26 -36.49 -44.89
CA MET A 1 13.39 -35.42 -43.88
C MET A 1 11.99 -35.13 -43.35
N ALA A 2 11.61 -35.72 -42.22
CA ALA A 2 10.24 -35.63 -41.68
C ALA A 2 10.15 -34.50 -40.65
N THR A 3 9.10 -33.68 -40.78
CA THR A 3 8.72 -32.56 -39.91
C THR A 3 8.36 -33.02 -38.50
N ALA A 4 8.86 -32.29 -37.50
CA ALA A 4 8.63 -32.53 -36.09
C ALA A 4 7.90 -31.33 -35.44
N PHE A 5 6.60 -31.56 -35.22
CA PHE A 5 5.68 -31.14 -34.15
C PHE A 5 5.77 -29.77 -33.42
N ASP A 6 4.56 -29.23 -33.34
CA ASP A 6 3.93 -28.18 -32.55
C ASP A 6 4.29 -28.01 -31.05
N ASN A 7 4.16 -26.74 -30.63
CA ASN A 7 3.54 -26.25 -29.38
C ASN A 7 4.16 -26.70 -28.05
N ILE A 8 4.92 -25.78 -27.44
CA ILE A 8 5.09 -25.76 -25.97
C ILE A 8 4.45 -24.48 -25.45
N SER A 9 3.36 -24.72 -24.74
CA SER A 9 2.51 -23.75 -24.10
C SER A 9 3.22 -23.03 -22.96
N ASN A 10 2.83 -21.77 -22.83
CA ASN A 10 3.04 -20.86 -21.71
C ASN A 10 2.55 -21.49 -20.39
N TYR A 11 3.47 -21.82 -19.49
CA TYR A 11 3.15 -22.02 -18.06
C TYR A 11 4.34 -21.53 -17.23
N LEU A 12 4.40 -20.20 -17.10
CA LEU A 12 5.17 -19.55 -16.05
C LEU A 12 4.45 -19.81 -14.71
N SER A 13 4.73 -20.97 -14.13
CA SER A 13 4.36 -21.29 -12.75
C SER A 13 5.17 -20.40 -11.81
N THR A 14 4.50 -19.59 -10.99
CA THR A 14 4.41 -19.73 -9.51
C THR A 14 4.08 -18.36 -8.92
N GLU A 15 2.80 -18.03 -8.82
CA GLU A 15 2.33 -16.98 -7.91
C GLU A 15 2.26 -17.59 -6.49
N PRO A 16 2.85 -16.98 -5.45
CA PRO A 16 2.70 -17.48 -4.09
C PRO A 16 1.30 -17.14 -3.56
N THR A 17 0.56 -18.21 -3.33
CA THR A 17 -0.71 -18.34 -2.66
C THR A 17 -0.68 -17.83 -1.20
N LEU A 18 -1.69 -17.02 -0.85
CA LEU A 18 -2.32 -16.80 0.48
C LEU A 18 -1.53 -16.13 1.60
N ALA A 19 -1.86 -14.86 1.86
CA ALA A 19 -2.12 -14.40 3.22
C ALA A 19 -3.61 -13.99 3.33
N PRO A 20 -4.41 -14.58 4.22
CA PRO A 20 -5.76 -14.10 4.49
C PRO A 20 -5.66 -12.81 5.31
N SER A 21 -5.66 -11.65 4.65
CA SER A 21 -5.86 -10.39 5.35
C SER A 21 -7.32 -10.24 5.72
N LEU A 22 -7.71 -10.92 6.80
CA LEU A 22 -8.89 -10.61 7.60
C LEU A 22 -8.62 -9.29 8.35
N THR A 23 -8.45 -8.21 7.61
CA THR A 23 -8.51 -6.87 8.16
C THR A 23 -9.74 -6.25 7.56
N LYS A 24 -10.80 -6.25 8.37
CA LYS A 24 -11.97 -5.39 8.23
C LYS A 24 -11.54 -4.09 7.54
N SER A 25 -11.82 -3.98 6.25
CA SER A 25 -11.47 -2.83 5.43
C SER A 25 -12.29 -1.65 5.94
N LEU A 26 -11.85 -1.04 7.05
CA LEU A 26 -12.25 0.30 7.42
C LEU A 26 -12.05 1.15 6.16
N PRO A 27 -13.02 2.00 5.82
CA PRO A 27 -13.03 2.72 4.55
C PRO A 27 -11.64 3.27 4.25
N SER A 28 -11.04 2.73 3.18
CA SER A 28 -9.69 3.03 2.70
C SER A 28 -9.67 4.40 2.04
N THR A 29 -10.19 5.41 2.73
CA THR A 29 -10.42 6.74 2.13
C THR A 29 -9.14 7.57 2.11
N TYR A 30 -8.16 7.24 2.95
CA TYR A 30 -6.96 8.05 3.09
C TYR A 30 -5.72 7.15 3.04
N LYS A 31 -4.91 7.35 2.00
CA LYS A 31 -3.57 6.78 1.84
C LYS A 31 -2.54 7.75 2.40
N CYS A 32 -1.39 7.23 2.83
CA CYS A 32 -0.26 8.07 3.18
C CYS A 32 0.17 8.94 1.98
N SER A 33 0.40 10.23 2.19
CA SER A 33 0.88 11.19 1.18
C SER A 33 2.34 10.95 0.78
N SER A 34 3.08 10.12 1.52
CA SER A 34 4.44 9.73 1.14
C SER A 34 4.42 8.89 -0.15
N THR A 35 5.14 9.34 -1.18
CA THR A 35 5.13 8.75 -2.53
C THR A 35 5.62 7.30 -2.58
N THR A 36 6.35 6.85 -1.56
CA THR A 36 6.89 5.48 -1.46
C THR A 36 6.11 4.63 -0.44
N CYS A 37 4.94 5.10 0.01
CA CYS A 37 4.16 4.46 1.07
C CYS A 37 2.74 4.14 0.61
N ASP A 38 2.41 2.86 0.56
CA ASP A 38 1.03 2.38 0.35
C ASP A 38 0.32 2.03 1.67
N GLU A 39 0.88 2.43 2.82
CA GLU A 39 0.21 2.21 4.10
C GLU A 39 -1.01 3.12 4.27
N LYS A 40 -1.99 2.61 5.02
CA LYS A 40 -3.17 3.37 5.42
C LYS A 40 -2.73 4.56 6.29
N SER A 41 -3.21 5.76 5.97
CA SER A 41 -2.97 6.89 6.85
C SER A 41 -3.80 6.78 8.12
N ILE A 42 -3.20 7.16 9.24
CA ILE A 42 -3.80 7.11 10.58
C ILE A 42 -3.93 8.51 11.18
N SER A 43 -3.24 9.49 10.60
CA SER A 43 -3.26 10.88 11.04
C SER A 43 -3.39 11.84 9.87
N ARG A 44 -3.90 13.04 10.17
CA ARG A 44 -3.92 14.19 9.26
C ARG A 44 -3.12 15.33 9.88
N CYS A 45 -2.27 15.98 9.09
CA CYS A 45 -1.59 17.19 9.51
C CYS A 45 -2.54 18.39 9.45
N THR A 46 -2.79 19.04 10.58
CA THR A 46 -3.62 20.26 10.70
C THR A 46 -3.03 21.50 9.99
N LYS A 47 -1.75 21.47 9.60
CA LYS A 47 -1.09 22.59 8.90
C LYS A 47 -1.22 22.51 7.38
N CYS A 48 -0.99 21.33 6.80
CA CYS A 48 -1.06 21.13 5.33
C CYS A 48 -2.24 20.27 4.88
N SER A 49 -3.06 19.75 5.79
CA SER A 49 -4.18 18.83 5.53
C SER A 49 -3.81 17.51 4.85
N GLU A 50 -2.52 17.16 4.83
CA GLU A 50 -2.03 15.90 4.27
C GLU A 50 -2.14 14.74 5.26
N TYR A 51 -2.17 13.52 4.71
CA TYR A 51 -2.48 12.30 5.43
C TYR A 51 -1.24 11.43 5.57
N TYR A 52 -0.94 10.94 6.77
CA TYR A 52 0.29 10.15 7.00
C TYR A 52 0.02 8.91 7.87
N CYS A 53 0.85 7.88 7.68
CA CYS A 53 0.88 6.70 8.55
C CYS A 53 1.75 6.96 9.80
N TYR A 54 1.76 6.01 10.76
CA TYR A 54 2.56 6.10 11.99
C TYR A 54 4.06 6.28 11.73
N THR A 55 4.57 5.78 10.60
CA THR A 55 5.99 5.88 10.26
C THR A 55 6.32 7.26 9.70
N HIS A 56 5.51 7.75 8.75
CA HIS A 56 5.81 8.98 8.03
C HIS A 56 5.39 10.26 8.77
N VAL A 57 4.58 10.16 9.84
CA VAL A 57 4.25 11.30 10.69
C VAL A 57 5.50 11.94 11.31
N TYR A 58 6.52 11.15 11.66
CA TYR A 58 7.77 11.64 12.25
C TYR A 58 8.74 12.24 11.23
N GLY A 59 8.59 11.88 9.95
CA GLY A 59 9.39 12.41 8.85
C GLY A 59 8.79 13.66 8.20
N HIS A 60 7.62 14.10 8.65
CA HIS A 60 6.96 15.28 8.11
C HIS A 60 7.65 16.56 8.55
N ILE A 61 7.57 17.61 7.72
CA ILE A 61 8.13 18.93 8.02
C ILE A 61 7.49 19.60 9.25
N HIS A 62 6.24 19.26 9.55
CA HIS A 62 5.52 19.80 10.71
C HIS A 62 5.65 18.88 11.93
N SER A 63 5.74 19.48 13.12
CA SER A 63 5.74 18.76 14.40
C SER A 63 4.54 17.82 14.53
N ILE A 64 4.73 16.68 15.21
CA ILE A 64 3.69 15.69 15.50
C ILE A 64 2.50 16.28 16.28
N GLU A 65 2.70 17.36 17.02
CA GLU A 65 1.64 18.09 17.73
C GLU A 65 0.60 18.69 16.79
N HIS A 66 0.98 18.90 15.52
CA HIS A 66 0.08 19.36 14.48
C HIS A 66 -0.64 18.21 13.77
N PHE A 67 -0.58 16.97 14.27
CA PHE A 67 -1.31 15.85 13.71
C PHE A 67 -2.51 15.46 14.57
N GLU A 68 -3.64 15.24 13.92
CA GLU A 68 -4.84 14.68 14.53
C GLU A 68 -5.02 13.22 14.07
N ILE A 69 -5.39 12.33 14.99
CA ILE A 69 -5.66 10.91 14.68
C ILE A 69 -7.05 10.78 14.08
N LEU A 70 -7.12 10.10 12.93
CA LEU A 70 -8.37 9.79 12.25
C LEU A 70 -9.11 8.67 13.01
N LYS A 71 -10.36 8.92 13.41
CA LYS A 71 -11.21 7.95 14.14
C LYS A 71 -12.09 7.14 13.19
#